data_AF-A0A7Y2NWA4-F1
#
_entry.id   AF-A0A7Y2NWA4-F1
#
_cell.length_a   1.000
_cell.length_b   1.000
_cell.length_c   1.000
_cell.angle_alpha   90.00
_cell.angle_beta   90.00
_cell.angle_gamma   90.00
#
_symmetry.space_group_name_H-M   'P 1'
#
loop_
_entity.id
_entity.type
_entity.pdbx_description
1 polymer ?
#
loop_
_entity_poly.entity_id
_entity_poly.type
_entity_poly.pdbx_seq_one_letter_code
_entity_poly.pdbx_strand_id
1 'polypeptide(L)'
;MVPENGEWVTIQGVVVEGYGVASGMSDESPYPEGTITTQLPFFRELGLDFSTFYPATLNISIHPLSFALKYPEHTFRQVKWSGQAPAEDFSFAPCRVTLAEKTYRGFVYYPHPETKPDHHQDPSTVEVITGFIPDVAYGTPVELQVRRDQITVLAGEDE
;
A
#
# COMPACT_ATOMS: atom_id res chain seq x y z
N MET A 1 -13.46 2.25 -19.52
CA MET A 1 -13.81 3.47 -18.76
C MET A 1 -14.21 3.04 -17.37
N VAL A 2 -13.32 3.19 -16.38
CA VAL A 2 -13.65 2.98 -14.97
C VAL A 2 -14.41 4.23 -14.50
N PRO A 3 -15.51 4.12 -13.74
CA PRO A 3 -16.27 5.30 -13.35
C PRO A 3 -15.43 6.17 -12.41
N GLU A 4 -15.25 7.44 -12.74
CA GLU A 4 -14.61 8.45 -11.87
C GLU A 4 -15.36 8.62 -10.52
N ASN A 5 -16.59 8.13 -10.38
CA ASN A 5 -17.51 8.41 -9.27
C ASN A 5 -17.82 7.21 -8.33
N GLY A 6 -16.81 6.49 -7.87
CA GLY A 6 -16.97 5.64 -6.69
C GLY A 6 -16.82 6.47 -5.42
N GLU A 7 -17.72 6.20 -4.47
CA GLU A 7 -17.77 6.83 -3.16
C GLU A 7 -16.45 6.59 -2.40
N TRP A 8 -15.95 7.63 -1.75
CA TRP A 8 -14.80 7.53 -0.85
C TRP A 8 -15.28 7.17 0.54
N VAL A 9 -14.66 6.17 1.16
CA VAL A 9 -14.83 5.85 2.58
C VAL A 9 -13.65 6.44 3.33
N THR A 10 -13.92 7.31 4.31
CA THR A 10 -12.89 7.85 5.20
C THR A 10 -12.73 6.94 6.41
N ILE A 11 -11.49 6.57 6.71
CA ILE A 11 -11.08 5.71 7.81
C ILE A 11 -10.05 6.49 8.62
N GLN A 12 -10.18 6.47 9.94
CA GLN A 12 -9.14 7.00 10.83
C GLN A 12 -8.05 5.94 10.98
N GLY A 13 -6.80 6.34 10.86
CA GLY A 13 -5.66 5.45 11.01
C GLY A 13 -4.49 6.12 11.71
N VAL A 14 -3.49 5.32 12.04
CA VAL A 14 -2.26 5.77 12.68
C VAL A 14 -1.09 5.21 11.89
N VAL A 15 -0.10 6.06 11.62
CA VAL A 15 1.14 5.63 10.97
C VAL A 15 1.90 4.70 11.90
N VAL A 16 2.24 3.51 11.42
CA VAL A 16 2.96 2.48 12.17
C VAL A 16 4.25 2.10 11.48
N GLU A 17 5.15 1.50 12.24
CA GLU A 17 6.40 0.96 11.70
C GLU A 17 6.12 -0.30 10.85
N GLY A 18 6.86 -0.44 9.76
CA GLY A 18 6.94 -1.68 8.98
C GLY A 18 8.30 -2.34 9.16
N TYR A 19 8.51 -3.47 8.48
CA TYR A 19 9.80 -4.18 8.54
C TYR A 19 10.98 -3.45 7.84
N GLY A 20 10.76 -2.28 7.24
CA GLY A 20 11.81 -1.51 6.54
C GLY A 20 12.27 -2.11 5.20
N VAL A 21 11.69 -3.23 4.77
CA VAL A 21 12.04 -3.93 3.51
C VAL A 21 11.62 -3.12 2.28
N ALA A 22 10.44 -2.49 2.32
CA ALA A 22 9.91 -1.70 1.21
C ALA A 22 10.76 -0.45 0.92
N SER A 23 11.26 0.21 1.97
CA SER A 23 12.05 1.44 1.91
C SER A 23 13.56 1.22 1.83
N GLY A 24 14.04 -0.02 1.99
CA GLY A 24 15.48 -0.32 2.05
C GLY A 24 16.14 0.08 3.38
N MET A 25 15.35 0.34 4.43
CA MET A 25 15.86 0.67 5.77
C MET A 25 16.21 -0.56 6.62
N SER A 26 15.87 -1.75 6.15
CA SER A 26 16.21 -3.01 6.83
C SER A 26 17.58 -3.51 6.42
N ASP A 27 18.52 -3.56 7.37
CA ASP A 27 19.87 -4.12 7.17
C ASP A 27 19.86 -5.62 6.83
N GLU A 28 18.77 -6.33 7.17
CA GLU A 28 18.59 -7.76 6.92
C GLU A 28 17.97 -8.04 5.55
N SER A 29 17.51 -7.00 4.84
CA SER A 29 16.89 -7.13 3.54
C SER A 29 17.95 -7.44 2.47
N PRO A 30 17.72 -8.44 1.59
CA PRO A 30 18.58 -8.66 0.42
C PRO A 30 18.40 -7.56 -0.66
N TYR A 31 17.49 -6.60 -0.43
CA TYR A 31 17.17 -5.50 -1.33
C TYR A 31 17.61 -4.16 -0.71
N PRO A 32 18.86 -3.72 -0.93
CA PRO A 32 19.46 -2.56 -0.22
C PRO A 32 18.82 -1.22 -0.61
N GLU A 33 18.25 -1.10 -1.81
CA GLU A 33 17.52 0.10 -2.24
C GLU A 33 16.02 0.03 -1.93
N GLY A 34 15.57 -1.04 -1.27
CA GLY A 34 14.17 -1.35 -1.01
C GLY A 34 13.48 -2.10 -2.13
N THR A 35 12.45 -2.89 -1.78
CA THR A 35 11.69 -3.65 -2.79
C THR A 35 10.92 -2.73 -3.73
N ILE A 36 10.39 -1.60 -3.23
CA ILE A 36 9.59 -0.69 -4.04
C ILE A 36 10.44 -0.12 -5.18
N THR A 37 11.62 0.41 -4.88
CA THR A 37 12.59 0.88 -5.90
C THR A 37 12.83 -0.17 -6.98
N THR A 38 13.01 -1.44 -6.59
CA THR A 38 13.26 -2.55 -7.51
C THR A 38 12.02 -2.91 -8.35
N GLN A 39 10.82 -2.79 -7.78
CA GLN A 39 9.55 -3.13 -8.42
C GLN A 39 9.04 -2.05 -9.38
N LEU A 40 9.32 -0.75 -9.11
CA LEU A 40 8.77 0.38 -9.86
C LEU A 40 8.94 0.28 -11.40
N PRO A 41 10.11 -0.13 -11.94
CA PRO A 41 10.27 -0.26 -13.39
C PRO A 41 9.27 -1.25 -14.02
N PHE A 42 8.98 -2.36 -13.35
CA PHE A 42 8.04 -3.37 -13.83
C PHE A 42 6.61 -2.85 -13.83
N PHE A 43 6.19 -2.15 -12.79
CA PHE A 43 4.85 -1.56 -12.73
C PHE A 43 4.66 -0.50 -13.82
N ARG A 44 5.69 0.30 -14.09
CA ARG A 44 5.68 1.29 -15.18
C ARG A 44 5.52 0.62 -16.55
N GLU A 45 6.24 -0.46 -16.82
CA GLU A 45 6.09 -1.24 -18.07
C GLU A 45 4.69 -1.84 -18.21
N LEU A 46 4.06 -2.21 -17.09
CA LEU A 46 2.69 -2.73 -17.03
C LEU A 46 1.60 -1.63 -17.04
N GLY A 47 1.99 -0.36 -17.11
CA GLY A 47 1.10 0.78 -17.33
C GLY A 47 0.74 1.60 -16.09
N LEU A 48 1.42 1.40 -14.96
CA LEU A 48 1.26 2.20 -13.74
C LEU A 48 2.58 2.87 -13.33
N ASP A 49 2.68 4.18 -13.54
CA ASP A 49 3.91 4.95 -13.30
C ASP A 49 3.87 5.66 -11.93
N PHE A 50 4.84 5.33 -11.07
CA PHE A 50 5.03 5.90 -9.74
C PHE A 50 6.22 6.87 -9.66
N SER A 51 6.74 7.35 -10.78
CA SER A 51 7.95 8.22 -10.83
C SER A 51 7.85 9.51 -10.00
N THR A 52 6.64 9.97 -9.67
CA THR A 52 6.40 11.14 -8.81
C THR A 52 6.19 10.78 -7.35
N PHE A 53 6.21 9.50 -7.00
CA PHE A 53 5.94 8.99 -5.66
C PHE A 53 7.25 8.71 -4.94
N TYR A 54 7.20 8.67 -3.61
CA TYR A 54 8.35 8.27 -2.82
C TYR A 54 8.48 6.73 -2.89
N PRO A 55 9.67 6.16 -3.16
CA PRO A 55 9.83 4.73 -3.40
C PRO A 55 9.86 3.91 -2.10
N ALA A 56 8.79 4.02 -1.31
CA ALA A 56 8.54 3.26 -0.10
C ALA A 56 7.03 3.10 0.13
N THR A 57 6.65 2.27 1.10
CA THR A 57 5.29 2.21 1.62
C THR A 57 5.17 3.00 2.92
N LEU A 58 4.06 3.71 3.08
CA LEU A 58 3.58 4.24 4.35
C LEU A 58 2.61 3.21 4.94
N ASN A 59 2.93 2.68 6.11
CA ASN A 59 2.07 1.73 6.80
C ASN A 59 1.11 2.46 7.72
N ILE A 60 -0.19 2.23 7.50
CA ILE A 60 -1.27 2.86 8.28
C ILE A 60 -2.08 1.75 8.93
N SER A 61 -2.05 1.69 10.26
CA SER A 61 -2.96 0.83 11.01
C SER A 61 -4.34 1.47 11.09
N ILE A 62 -5.36 0.69 10.76
CA ILE A 62 -6.78 1.05 10.86
C ILE A 62 -7.50 0.27 11.98
N HIS A 63 -6.75 -0.36 12.88
CA HIS A 63 -7.29 -1.14 14.00
C HIS A 63 -8.36 -0.34 14.78
N PRO A 64 -9.48 -0.97 15.20
CA PRO A 64 -9.79 -2.41 15.13
C PRO A 64 -10.35 -2.87 13.78
N LEU A 65 -10.39 -2.00 12.77
CA LEU A 65 -10.90 -2.37 11.46
C LEU A 65 -9.87 -3.20 10.69
N SER A 66 -10.36 -4.02 9.77
CA SER A 66 -9.55 -4.66 8.73
C SER A 66 -10.09 -4.31 7.35
N PHE A 67 -9.41 -4.75 6.29
CA PHE A 67 -9.86 -4.48 4.94
C PHE A 67 -9.72 -5.70 4.02
N ALA A 68 -10.54 -5.71 2.98
CA ALA A 68 -10.46 -6.68 1.90
C ALA A 68 -10.51 -5.96 0.54
N LEU A 69 -9.66 -6.39 -0.39
CA LEU A 69 -9.73 -5.95 -1.79
C LEU A 69 -10.96 -6.54 -2.49
N LYS A 70 -11.53 -5.76 -3.40
CA LYS A 70 -12.69 -6.15 -4.21
C LYS A 70 -12.41 -6.02 -5.70
N TYR A 71 -12.41 -4.79 -6.22
CA TYR A 71 -12.14 -4.48 -7.63
C TYR A 71 -11.03 -3.43 -7.72
N PRO A 72 -9.77 -3.80 -7.41
CA PRO A 72 -8.65 -2.86 -7.54
C PRO A 72 -8.54 -2.32 -8.96
N GLU A 73 -8.09 -1.07 -9.09
CA GLU A 73 -7.91 -0.39 -10.37
C GLU A 73 -6.86 -1.09 -11.25
N HIS A 74 -5.80 -1.60 -10.63
CA HIS A 74 -4.79 -2.40 -11.30
C HIS A 74 -4.56 -3.71 -10.57
N THR A 75 -4.41 -4.79 -11.34
CA THR A 75 -3.88 -6.06 -10.85
C THR A 75 -2.87 -6.58 -11.85
N PHE A 76 -1.64 -6.74 -11.40
CA PHE A 76 -0.55 -7.34 -12.14
C PHE A 76 -0.29 -8.74 -11.62
N ARG A 77 -0.20 -9.70 -12.53
CA ARG A 77 -0.08 -11.12 -12.20
C ARG A 77 1.31 -11.62 -12.59
N GLN A 78 1.89 -12.47 -11.75
CA GLN A 78 3.16 -13.15 -12.02
C GLN A 78 4.31 -12.20 -12.38
N VAL A 79 4.41 -11.08 -11.65
CA VAL A 79 5.47 -10.09 -11.87
C VAL A 79 6.76 -10.63 -11.28
N LYS A 80 7.71 -10.99 -12.14
CA LYS A 80 9.06 -11.41 -11.76
C LYS A 80 9.97 -10.18 -11.67
N TRP A 81 9.91 -9.48 -10.55
CA TRP A 81 10.61 -8.21 -10.32
C TRP A 81 12.06 -8.37 -9.80
N SER A 82 12.45 -9.57 -9.37
CA SER A 82 13.80 -9.89 -8.92
C SER A 82 14.20 -11.30 -9.35
N GLY A 83 15.49 -11.52 -9.60
CA GLY A 83 16.03 -12.87 -9.82
C GLY A 83 15.81 -13.79 -8.62
N GLN A 84 15.79 -13.23 -7.40
CA GLN A 84 15.73 -13.97 -6.13
C GLN A 84 14.29 -14.21 -5.63
N ALA A 85 13.41 -13.21 -5.76
CA ALA A 85 12.01 -13.33 -5.32
C ALA A 85 11.19 -14.24 -6.24
N PRO A 86 10.20 -15.01 -5.75
CA PRO A 86 9.22 -15.66 -6.62
C PRO A 86 8.46 -14.61 -7.46
N ALA A 87 7.76 -15.07 -8.50
CA ALA A 87 6.84 -14.20 -9.21
C ALA A 87 5.63 -13.91 -8.30
N GLU A 88 5.31 -12.63 -8.12
CA GLU A 88 4.27 -12.17 -7.20
C GLU A 88 3.11 -11.50 -7.96
N ASP A 89 1.92 -11.59 -7.39
CA ASP A 89 0.77 -10.80 -7.84
C ASP A 89 0.68 -9.50 -7.02
N PHE A 90 0.34 -8.40 -7.68
CA PHE A 90 0.21 -7.08 -7.05
C PHE A 90 -1.12 -6.43 -7.45
N SER A 91 -1.84 -5.90 -6.46
CA SER A 91 -3.02 -5.07 -6.71
C SER A 91 -2.81 -3.66 -6.19
N PHE A 92 -3.41 -2.69 -6.91
CA PHE A 92 -3.36 -1.28 -6.57
C PHE A 92 -4.77 -0.69 -6.60
N ALA A 93 -5.15 -0.01 -5.52
CA ALA A 93 -6.41 0.70 -5.42
C ALA A 93 -6.16 2.17 -5.04
N PRO A 94 -6.75 3.17 -5.73
CA PRO A 94 -6.53 4.56 -5.41
C PRO A 94 -6.94 4.87 -3.97
N CYS A 95 -6.11 5.66 -3.30
CA CYS A 95 -6.40 6.17 -1.98
C CYS A 95 -5.99 7.64 -1.85
N ARG A 96 -6.39 8.24 -0.74
CA ARG A 96 -5.91 9.56 -0.32
C ARG A 96 -5.53 9.49 1.14
N VAL A 97 -4.39 10.08 1.49
CA VAL A 97 -3.95 10.23 2.87
C VAL A 97 -4.05 11.70 3.20
N THR A 98 -4.80 12.06 4.24
CA THR A 98 -4.89 13.44 4.73
C THR A 98 -4.16 13.56 6.07
N LEU A 99 -3.22 14.49 6.14
CA LEU A 99 -2.47 14.86 7.33
C LEU A 99 -2.39 16.38 7.41
N ALA A 100 -2.77 16.96 8.56
CA ALA A 100 -2.72 18.41 8.79
C ALA A 100 -3.34 19.23 7.64
N GLU A 101 -4.56 18.87 7.25
CA GLU A 101 -5.34 19.50 6.15
C GLU A 101 -4.73 19.36 4.74
N LYS A 102 -3.61 18.66 4.59
CA LYS A 102 -3.00 18.35 3.29
C LYS A 102 -3.37 16.94 2.88
N THR A 103 -3.91 16.81 1.67
CA THR A 103 -4.28 15.52 1.08
C THR A 103 -3.27 15.10 0.02
N TYR A 104 -2.74 13.90 0.17
CA TYR A 104 -1.80 13.26 -0.73
C TYR A 104 -2.53 12.13 -1.47
N ARG A 105 -2.44 12.12 -2.80
CA ARG A 105 -2.97 11.03 -3.61
C ARG A 105 -1.97 9.88 -3.59
N GLY A 106 -2.49 8.66 -3.48
CA GLY A 106 -1.68 7.47 -3.46
C GLY A 106 -2.42 6.25 -4.00
N PHE A 107 -1.79 5.11 -3.85
CA PHE A 107 -2.40 3.80 -4.05
C PHE A 107 -2.17 2.96 -2.80
N VAL A 108 -3.22 2.25 -2.37
CA VAL A 108 -3.03 1.06 -1.54
C VAL A 108 -2.24 0.06 -2.38
N TYR A 109 -1.08 -0.33 -1.86
CA TYR A 109 -0.22 -1.36 -2.43
C TYR A 109 -0.53 -2.67 -1.74
N TYR A 110 -0.91 -3.68 -2.52
CA TYR A 110 -1.27 -4.98 -2.00
C TYR A 110 -0.50 -6.09 -2.73
N PRO A 111 0.62 -6.56 -2.16
CA PRO A 111 1.25 -7.79 -2.58
C PRO A 111 0.39 -8.97 -2.10
N HIS A 112 -0.02 -9.87 -3.00
CA HIS A 112 -0.92 -10.97 -2.66
C HIS A 112 -0.22 -12.05 -1.82
N PRO A 113 -0.64 -12.28 -0.55
CA PRO A 113 0.02 -13.24 0.35
C PRO A 113 0.06 -14.67 -0.18
N GLU A 114 -0.90 -15.08 -1.02
CA GLU A 114 -0.97 -16.41 -1.62
C GLU A 114 0.24 -16.71 -2.51
N THR A 115 0.88 -15.66 -3.03
CA THR A 115 2.11 -15.76 -3.83
C THR A 115 3.38 -15.52 -3.02
N LYS A 116 3.24 -15.31 -1.70
CA LYS A 116 4.32 -14.91 -0.79
C LYS A 116 4.19 -15.60 0.58
N PRO A 117 4.54 -16.90 0.68
CA PRO A 117 4.28 -17.71 1.86
C PRO A 117 4.96 -17.22 3.16
N ASP A 118 6.04 -16.43 3.04
CA ASP A 118 6.82 -15.93 4.18
C ASP A 118 6.41 -14.52 4.66
N HIS A 119 5.40 -13.88 4.05
CA HIS A 119 4.91 -12.56 4.47
C HIS A 119 3.52 -12.66 5.08
N HIS A 120 3.44 -12.49 6.40
CA HIS A 120 2.19 -12.26 7.10
C HIS A 120 2.16 -10.80 7.55
N GLN A 121 1.24 -10.03 6.99
CA GLN A 121 0.98 -8.65 7.43
C GLN A 121 -0.29 -8.63 8.27
N ASP A 122 -0.32 -7.79 9.30
CA ASP A 122 -1.52 -7.54 10.09
C ASP A 122 -2.67 -7.10 9.15
N PRO A 123 -3.85 -7.75 9.19
CA PRO A 123 -5.00 -7.44 8.32
C PRO A 123 -5.56 -6.02 8.53
N SER A 124 -5.15 -5.35 9.61
CA SER A 124 -5.48 -3.97 9.95
C SER A 124 -4.45 -2.97 9.43
N THR A 125 -3.33 -3.41 8.83
CA THR A 125 -2.29 -2.51 8.31
C THR A 125 -2.43 -2.35 6.80
N VAL A 126 -2.69 -1.12 6.36
CA VAL A 126 -2.74 -0.76 4.93
C VAL A 126 -1.37 -0.19 4.52
N GLU A 127 -0.73 -0.79 3.52
CA GLU A 127 0.46 -0.20 2.89
C GLU A 127 0.04 0.78 1.78
N VAL A 128 0.58 2.00 1.82
CA VAL A 128 0.27 3.05 0.83
C VAL A 128 1.54 3.52 0.14
N ILE A 129 1.55 3.53 -1.19
CA ILE A 129 2.56 4.26 -1.97
C ILE A 129 1.96 5.62 -2.32
N THR A 130 2.64 6.70 -1.94
CA THR A 130 2.20 8.08 -2.13
C THR A 130 3.41 8.99 -2.38
N GLY A 131 3.16 10.26 -2.74
CA GLY A 131 4.19 11.29 -2.69
C GLY A 131 4.76 11.47 -1.28
N PHE A 132 5.97 12.03 -1.19
CA PHE A 132 6.62 12.29 0.10
C PHE A 132 5.74 13.19 0.98
N ILE A 133 5.44 12.71 2.19
CA ILE A 133 4.68 13.47 3.19
C ILE A 133 5.71 14.05 4.17
N PRO A 134 5.94 15.38 4.14
CA PRO A 134 6.81 16.00 5.13
C PRO A 134 6.24 15.82 6.54
N ASP A 135 7.12 15.66 7.52
CA ASP A 135 6.80 15.65 8.95
C ASP A 135 5.92 14.47 9.42
N VAL A 136 5.81 13.40 8.63
CA VAL A 136 5.16 12.16 9.07
C VAL A 136 6.07 11.38 10.02
N ALA A 137 5.52 10.94 11.15
CA ALA A 137 6.23 10.12 12.14
C ALA A 137 5.37 8.92 12.55
N TYR A 138 5.99 7.93 13.19
CA TYR A 138 5.23 6.84 13.80
C TYR A 138 4.33 7.38 14.92
N GLY A 139 3.12 6.84 15.01
CA GLY A 139 2.08 7.33 15.93
C GLY A 139 1.31 8.55 15.41
N THR A 140 1.66 9.11 14.24
CA THR A 140 0.91 10.22 13.66
C THR A 140 -0.48 9.76 13.21
N PRO A 141 -1.57 10.39 13.69
CA PRO A 141 -2.91 10.11 13.19
C PRO A 141 -3.10 10.68 11.79
N VAL A 142 -3.77 9.93 10.93
CA VAL A 142 -4.07 10.29 9.54
C VAL A 142 -5.49 9.88 9.18
N GLU A 143 -6.07 10.59 8.22
CA GLU A 143 -7.29 10.10 7.56
C GLU A 143 -6.91 9.37 6.26
N LEU A 144 -7.32 8.12 6.14
CA LEU A 144 -7.18 7.34 4.92
C LEU A 144 -8.53 7.29 4.21
N GLN A 145 -8.57 7.77 2.97
CA GLN A 145 -9.73 7.61 2.10
C GLN A 145 -9.46 6.51 1.09
N VAL A 146 -10.35 5.51 1.04
CA VAL A 146 -10.32 4.42 0.06
C VAL A 146 -11.57 4.42 -0.79
N ARG A 147 -11.47 3.85 -1.99
CA ARG A 147 -12.59 3.69 -2.90
C ARG A 147 -13.49 2.54 -2.45
N ARG A 148 -14.76 2.82 -2.15
CA ARG A 148 -15.75 1.82 -1.67
C ARG A 148 -15.97 0.66 -2.65
N ASP A 149 -15.85 0.95 -3.94
CA ASP A 149 -15.96 -0.03 -5.01
C ASP A 149 -14.74 -0.97 -5.08
N GLN A 150 -13.60 -0.56 -4.54
CA GLN A 150 -12.33 -1.29 -4.63
C GLN A 150 -11.88 -1.93 -3.32
N ILE A 151 -12.21 -1.34 -2.18
CA ILE A 151 -11.84 -1.80 -0.84
C ILE A 151 -13.09 -1.86 0.04
N THR A 152 -13.28 -2.99 0.68
CA THR A 152 -14.29 -3.17 1.73
C THR A 152 -13.61 -3.03 3.09
N VAL A 153 -14.13 -2.15 3.93
CA VAL A 153 -13.71 -2.01 5.33
C VAL A 153 -14.57 -2.94 6.16
N LEU A 154 -13.93 -3.74 6.99
CA LEU A 154 -14.56 -4.74 7.84
C LEU A 154 -14.42 -4.28 9.30
N ALA A 155 -15.48 -4.43 10.07
CA ALA A 155 -15.39 -4.26 11.51
C ALA A 155 -14.47 -5.33 12.08
N GLY A 156 -13.64 -4.97 13.07
CA GLY A 156 -12.95 -5.97 13.87
C GLY A 156 -13.97 -6.87 14.56
N GLU A 157 -13.66 -8.16 14.66
CA GLU A 157 -14.36 -8.99 15.62
C GLU A 157 -13.96 -8.47 17.01
N ASP A 158 -14.94 -8.06 17.83
CA ASP A 158 -14.70 -7.78 19.24
C ASP A 158 -14.19 -9.09 19.87
N GLU A 159 -12.89 -9.16 20.18
CA GLU A 159 -12.32 -10.22 21.03
C GLU A 159 -12.77 -10.08 22.49
#